data_AF-A0A537EJT9-F1
#
_entry.id   AF-A0A537EJT9-F1
#
_cell.length_a   1.000
_cell.length_b   1.000
_cell.length_c   1.000
_cell.angle_alpha   90.00
_cell.angle_beta   90.00
_cell.angle_gamma   90.00
#
_symmetry.space_group_name_H-M   'P 1'
#
loop_
_entity.id
_entity.type
_entity.pdbx_description
1 polymer ?
#
loop_
_entity_poly.entity_id
_entity_poly.type
_entity_poly.pdbx_seq_one_letter_code
_entity_poly.pdbx_strand_id
1 'polypeptide(L)' 'MLPEERRKKVTELRAELTNIRTSVKSGGTVDNPARIRELRKTIARLLTAENSPAKPSTEAA' A
#
# COMPACT_ATOMS: atom_id res chain seq x y z
N MET A 1 4.56 -12.17 -6.77
CA MET A 1 4.85 -11.60 -5.43
C MET A 1 4.35 -12.57 -4.38
N LEU A 2 5.28 -13.10 -3.60
CA LEU A 2 4.96 -13.93 -2.43
C LEU A 2 4.18 -13.09 -1.39
N PRO A 3 3.35 -13.71 -0.55
CA PRO A 3 2.61 -13.00 0.50
C PRO A 3 3.52 -12.16 1.41
N GLU A 4 4.71 -12.65 1.75
CA GLU A 4 5.68 -11.94 2.58
C GLU A 4 6.26 -10.69 1.91
N GLU A 5 6.57 -10.78 0.61
CA GLU A 5 7.05 -9.64 -0.18
C GLU A 5 6.00 -8.53 -0.24
N ARG A 6 4.71 -8.89 -0.33
CA ARG A 6 3.61 -7.91 -0.30
C ARG A 6 3.54 -7.21 1.05
N ARG A 7 3.65 -7.94 2.15
CA ARG A 7 3.66 -7.36 3.51
C ARG A 7 4.83 -6.40 3.69
N LYS A 8 6.03 -6.81 3.26
CA LYS A 8 7.21 -5.94 3.27
C LYS A 8 6.96 -4.66 2.47
N LYS A 9 6.39 -4.78 1.27
CA LYS A 9 6.05 -3.63 0.43
C LYS A 9 5.00 -2.70 1.07
N VAL A 10 3.98 -3.26 1.73
CA VAL A 10 2.98 -2.47 2.46
C VAL A 10 3.64 -1.68 3.59
N THR A 11 4.57 -2.28 4.34
CA THR A 11 5.31 -1.60 5.41
C THR A 11 6.15 -0.45 4.87
N GLU A 12 6.89 -0.66 3.78
CA GLU A 12 7.66 0.40 3.10
C GLU A 12 6.77 1.58 2.68
N LEU A 13 5.64 1.30 2.01
CA LEU A 13 4.72 2.34 1.54
C LEU A 13 4.05 3.10 2.70
N ARG A 14 3.80 2.43 3.83
CA ARG A 14 3.29 3.09 5.05
C ARG A 14 4.32 4.00 5.69
N ALA A 15 5.60 3.62 5.69
CA ALA A 15 6.68 4.47 6.20
C ALA A 15 6.81 5.74 5.35
N GLU A 16 6.82 5.60 4.01
CA GLU A 16 6.83 6.74 3.08
C GLU A 16 5.64 7.68 3.31
N LEU A 17 4.43 7.11 3.42
CA LEU A 17 3.22 7.89 3.70
C LEU A 17 3.31 8.65 5.03
N THR A 18 3.88 8.03 6.06
CA THR A 18 4.05 8.66 7.38
C THR A 18 5.00 9.85 7.30
N ASN A 19 6.14 9.69 6.62
CA ASN A 19 7.11 10.78 6.44
C ASN A 19 6.49 11.99 5.75
N ILE A 20 5.75 11.77 4.66
CA ILE A 20 5.07 12.85 3.94
C ILE A 20 4.02 13.51 4.84
N ARG A 21 3.22 12.74 5.58
CA ARG A 21 2.20 13.29 6.48
C ARG A 21 2.81 14.08 7.64
N THR A 22 3.95 13.64 8.17
CA THR A 22 4.68 14.38 9.20
C THR A 22 5.14 15.73 8.66
N SER A 23 5.74 15.77 7.46
CA SER A 23 6.15 17.02 6.81
C SER A 23 4.97 17.99 6.62
N VAL A 24 3.84 17.51 6.09
CA VAL A 24 2.62 18.32 5.96
C VAL A 24 2.16 18.86 7.31
N LYS A 25 2.15 18.00 8.34
CA LYS A 25 1.65 18.35 9.67
C LYS A 25 2.53 19.37 10.38
N SER A 26 3.85 19.36 10.13
CA SER A 26 4.77 20.39 10.60
C SER A 26 4.68 21.71 9.82
N GLY A 27 3.75 21.83 8.87
CA GLY A 27 3.62 23.02 8.02
C GLY A 27 4.64 23.06 6.88
N GLY A 28 5.30 21.95 6.59
CA GLY A 28 6.23 21.81 5.49
C GLY A 28 5.51 21.73 4.14
N THR A 29 6.20 22.16 3.08
CA THR A 29 5.74 21.98 1.70
C THR A 29 5.96 20.55 1.25
N VAL A 30 4.99 19.99 0.54
CA VAL A 30 5.12 18.69 -0.12
C VAL A 30 5.22 18.91 -1.62
N ASP A 31 6.29 18.39 -2.22
CA ASP A 31 6.57 18.55 -3.65
C ASP A 31 5.45 17.97 -4.52
N ASN A 32 4.87 16.84 -4.11
CA ASN A 32 3.78 16.21 -4.81
C ASN A 32 2.65 15.76 -3.86
N PRO A 33 1.62 16.61 -3.64
CA PRO A 33 0.46 16.24 -2.83
C PRO A 33 -0.30 15.02 -3.36
N ALA A 34 -0.26 14.76 -4.68
CA ALA A 34 -0.91 13.61 -5.29
C ALA A 34 -0.27 12.28 -4.86
N ARG A 35 1.02 12.29 -4.46
CA ARG A 35 1.74 11.12 -3.97
C ARG A 35 1.06 10.48 -2.77
N ILE A 36 0.52 11.29 -1.85
CA ILE A 36 -0.24 10.80 -0.68
C ILE A 36 -1.43 9.94 -1.14
N ARG A 37 -2.16 10.41 -2.16
CA ARG A 37 -3.32 9.70 -2.71
C ARG A 37 -2.91 8.40 -3.41
N GLU A 38 -1.80 8.43 -4.15
CA GLU A 38 -1.25 7.25 -4.83
C GLU A 38 -0.81 6.17 -3.84
N LEU A 39 -0.02 6.54 -2.82
CA LEU A 39 0.44 5.62 -1.78
C LEU A 39 -0.73 4.93 -1.07
N ARG A 40 -1.78 5.69 -0.71
CA ARG A 40 -3.00 5.12 -0.11
C ARG A 40 -3.67 4.10 -1.03
N LYS A 41 -3.81 4.40 -2.32
CA LYS A 41 -4.41 3.50 -3.30
C LYS A 41 -3.58 2.24 -3.52
N THR A 42 -2.25 2.37 -3.58
CA THR A 42 -1.34 1.24 -3.76
C THR A 42 -1.38 0.31 -2.55
N ILE A 43 -1.33 0.85 -1.33
CA ILE A 43 -1.49 0.06 -0.09
C ILE A 43 -2.82 -0.68 -0.09
N ALA A 44 -3.92 0.01 -0.43
CA ALA A 44 -5.25 -0.62 -0.47
C ALA A 44 -5.29 -1.79 -1.48
N ARG A 45 -4.76 -1.60 -2.69
CA ARG A 45 -4.72 -2.66 -3.72
C ARG A 45 -3.89 -3.87 -3.27
N LEU A 46 -2.75 -3.64 -2.62
CA LEU A 46 -1.91 -4.73 -2.09
C LEU A 46 -2.64 -5.53 -1.01
N LEU A 47 -3.32 -4.84 -0.08
CA LEU A 47 -4.11 -5.49 0.97
C LEU A 47 -5.32 -6.22 0.38
N THR A 48 -5.99 -5.66 -0.63
CA THR A 48 -7.08 -6.35 -1.35
C THR A 48 -6.57 -7.59 -2.07
N ALA A 49 -5.39 -7.54 -2.68
CA ALA A 49 -4.79 -8.70 -3.33
C ALA A 49 -4.33 -9.78 -2.32
N GLU A 50 -4.03 -9.41 -1.07
CA GLU A 50 -3.76 -10.34 0.03
C GLU A 50 -5.06 -10.96 0.57
N ASN A 51 -6.13 -10.17 0.70
CA ASN A 51 -7.41 -10.59 1.27
C ASN A 51 -8.41 -11.13 0.24
N SER A 52 -8.09 -11.11 -1.06
CA SER A 52 -8.97 -11.70 -2.06
C SER A 52 -9.19 -13.16 -1.68
N PRO A 53 -10.44 -13.61 -1.44
CA PRO A 53 -10.69 -15.01 -1.23
C PRO A 53 -10.13 -15.70 -2.46
N ALA A 54 -9.26 -16.69 -2.24
CA ALA A 54 -8.85 -17.58 -3.31
C ALA A 54 -10.13 -17.92 -4.07
N LYS A 55 -10.21 -17.58 -5.36
CA LYS A 55 -11.11 -18.36 -6.21
C LYS A 55 -10.71 -19.80 -5.89
N PRO A 56 -11.65 -20.65 -5.42
CA PRO A 56 -11.33 -22.06 -5.26
C PRO A 56 -10.70 -22.45 -6.59
N SER A 57 -9.48 -22.97 -6.52
CA SER A 57 -8.82 -23.59 -7.65
C SER A 57 -9.77 -24.67 -8.16
N THR A 58 -10.66 -24.28 -9.05
CA THR A 58 -11.48 -25.15 -9.87
C THR A 58 -10.50 -25.81 -10.82
N GLU A 59 -9.91 -26.91 -10.35
CA GLU A 59 -9.26 -27.96 -11.14
C GLU A 59 -8.98 -29.13 -10.18
N ALA A 60 -10.07 -29.69 -9.69
CA ALA A 60 -10.15 -31.05 -9.19
C ALA A 60 -11.51 -31.60 -9.66
N ALA A 61 -11.63 -31.79 -10.96
CA ALA A 61 -12.71 -32.53 -11.62
C ALA A 61 -12.17 -33.07 -12.95
#